data_AF-A0A160VLK7-F1
#
_entry.id   AF-A0A160VLK7-F1
#
_cell.length_a   1.000
_cell.length_b   1.000
_cell.length_c   1.000
_cell.angle_alpha   90.00
_cell.angle_beta   90.00
_cell.angle_gamma   90.00
#
_symmetry.space_group_name_H-M   'P 1'
#
loop_
_entity.id
_entity.type
_entity.pdbx_description
1 polymer ?
#
loop_
_entity_poly.entity_id
_entity_poly.type
_entity_poly.pdbx_seq_one_letter_code
_entity_poly.pdbx_strand_id
1 'polypeptide(L)'
;MLTNLDAFQYPDVMFVSNEISMEGINASIKGQLTFHGITRDINLIADISFTDGFNAEGSFTILLSDYEVERPALLFKKIADEMKLKFHIVAK
;
A
#
# COMPACT_ATOMS: atom_id res chain seq x y z
N MET A 1 11.10 3.61 -14.85
CA MET A 1 11.27 2.80 -13.62
C MET A 1 11.33 3.76 -12.45
N LEU A 2 10.72 3.46 -11.30
CA LEU A 2 11.00 4.22 -10.08
C LEU A 2 12.45 3.92 -9.67
N THR A 3 13.28 4.94 -9.62
CA THR A 3 14.71 4.82 -9.30
C THR A 3 15.09 5.50 -8.01
N ASN A 4 14.22 6.36 -7.46
CA ASN A 4 14.52 7.14 -6.26
C ASN A 4 13.48 6.85 -5.18
N LEU A 5 13.89 6.11 -4.15
CA LEU A 5 13.09 5.74 -2.97
C LEU A 5 13.87 5.91 -1.66
N ASP A 6 15.12 6.40 -1.75
CA ASP A 6 16.02 6.58 -0.59
C ASP A 6 16.04 5.40 0.39
N ALA A 7 16.07 4.17 -0.14
CA ALA A 7 15.94 2.93 0.64
C ALA A 7 17.04 2.74 1.70
N PHE A 8 18.19 3.42 1.58
CA PHE A 8 19.19 3.43 2.66
C PHE A 8 18.75 4.26 3.87
N GLN A 9 17.99 5.33 3.65
CA GLN A 9 17.48 6.21 4.70
C GLN A 9 16.11 5.73 5.22
N TYR A 10 15.27 5.20 4.34
CA TYR A 10 13.95 4.65 4.64
C TYR A 10 13.88 3.17 4.19
N PRO A 11 14.52 2.26 4.94
CA PRO A 11 14.63 0.86 4.54
C PRO A 11 13.31 0.10 4.57
N ASP A 12 12.35 0.58 5.36
CA ASP A 12 11.11 -0.12 5.63
C ASP A 12 9.90 0.56 4.98
N VAL A 13 8.99 -0.26 4.46
CA VAL A 13 7.63 0.12 4.09
C VAL A 13 6.70 -0.66 5.00
N MET A 14 5.86 0.05 5.76
CA MET A 14 5.08 -0.57 6.83
C MET A 14 3.63 -0.15 6.76
N PHE A 15 2.72 -1.12 6.76
CA PHE A 15 1.30 -0.89 6.96
C PHE A 15 0.87 -1.46 8.31
N VAL A 16 0.21 -0.64 9.14
CA VAL A 16 -0.33 -1.05 10.45
C VAL A 16 -1.82 -0.74 10.49
N SER A 17 -2.65 -1.76 10.69
CA SER A 17 -4.10 -1.58 10.84
C SER A 17 -4.45 -1.03 12.22
N ASN A 18 -5.38 -0.08 12.25
CA ASN A 18 -5.98 0.46 13.47
C ASN A 18 -7.37 -0.13 13.73
N GLU A 19 -8.12 -0.42 12.66
CA GLU A 19 -9.48 -0.95 12.73
C GLU A 19 -9.71 -1.91 11.56
N ILE A 20 -10.34 -3.06 11.83
CA ILE A 20 -10.77 -4.02 10.82
C ILE A 20 -12.22 -4.39 11.13
N SER A 21 -13.11 -4.20 10.17
CA SER A 21 -14.50 -4.66 10.23
C SER A 21 -14.80 -5.60 9.07
N MET A 22 -15.55 -6.68 9.34
CA MET A 22 -15.83 -7.72 8.36
C MET A 22 -17.32 -7.78 8.04
N GLU A 23 -17.64 -7.93 6.76
CA GLU A 23 -18.98 -8.19 6.25
C GLU A 23 -18.92 -9.36 5.24
N GLY A 24 -19.23 -10.56 5.73
CA GLY A 24 -19.08 -11.79 4.96
C GLY A 24 -17.61 -12.05 4.59
N ILE A 25 -17.31 -12.08 3.29
CA ILE A 25 -15.96 -12.27 2.76
C ILE A 25 -15.20 -10.95 2.53
N ASN A 26 -15.81 -9.80 2.81
CA ASN A 26 -15.16 -8.50 2.64
C ASN A 26 -14.69 -7.98 4.00
N ALA A 27 -13.47 -7.45 4.05
CA ALA A 27 -12.94 -6.73 5.20
C ALA A 27 -12.69 -5.27 4.83
N SER A 28 -13.30 -4.35 5.57
CA SER A 28 -12.97 -2.93 5.56
C SER A 28 -11.87 -2.67 6.58
N ILE A 29 -10.72 -2.19 6.11
CA ILE A 29 -9.50 -2.05 6.91
C ILE A 29 -9.10 -0.57 6.90
N LYS A 30 -8.98 0.01 8.10
CA LYS A 30 -8.35 1.32 8.30
C LYS A 30 -6.98 1.10 8.93
N GLY A 31 -5.98 1.80 8.44
CA GLY A 31 -4.64 1.72 8.96
C GLY A 31 -3.77 2.88 8.52
N GLN A 32 -2.49 2.77 8.83
CA GLN A 32 -1.49 3.76 8.44
C GLN A 32 -0.43 3.09 7.59
N LEU A 33 -0.15 3.68 6.44
CA LEU A 33 1.00 3.33 5.61
C LEU A 33 2.13 4.31 5.91
N THR A 34 3.28 3.78 6.29
CA THR A 34 4.56 4.47 6.30
C THR A 34 5.33 4.11 5.04
N PHE A 35 5.61 5.11 4.21
CA PHE A 35 6.39 4.96 2.99
C PHE A 35 7.30 6.18 2.84
N HIS A 36 8.58 5.96 2.51
CA HIS A 36 9.56 7.05 2.41
C HIS A 36 9.62 7.93 3.68
N GLY A 37 9.50 7.29 4.86
CA GLY A 37 9.50 7.97 6.16
C GLY A 37 8.23 8.73 6.53
N ILE A 38 7.26 8.85 5.61
CA ILE A 38 6.02 9.61 5.82
C ILE A 38 4.88 8.65 6.11
N THR A 39 4.09 8.94 7.15
CA THR A 39 2.93 8.15 7.57
C THR A 39 1.63 8.81 7.12
N ARG A 40 0.73 8.06 6.48
CA ARG A 40 -0.61 8.51 6.09
C ARG A 40 -1.66 7.47 6.42
N ASP A 41 -2.87 7.92 6.75
CA ASP A 41 -4.02 7.03 6.92
C ASP A 41 -4.46 6.47 5.56
N ILE A 42 -4.75 5.17 5.53
CA ILE A 42 -5.23 4.42 4.37
C ILE A 42 -6.47 3.63 4.78
N ASN A 43 -7.52 3.75 3.98
CA ASN A 43 -8.72 2.92 4.06
C ASN A 43 -8.75 2.02 2.83
N LEU A 44 -8.88 0.71 3.04
CA LEU A 44 -8.92 -0.27 1.96
C LEU A 44 -9.96 -1.35 2.22
N ILE A 45 -10.32 -2.05 1.15
CA ILE A 45 -11.18 -3.24 1.21
C ILE A 45 -10.34 -4.43 0.77
N ALA A 46 -10.51 -5.55 1.47
CA ALA A 46 -9.88 -6.83 1.16
C ALA A 46 -10.92 -7.95 1.05
N ASP A 47 -10.72 -8.86 0.11
CA ASP A 47 -11.42 -10.12 0.02
C ASP A 47 -10.70 -11.15 0.90
N ILE A 48 -11.43 -11.81 1.79
CA ILE A 48 -10.92 -12.78 2.76
C ILE A 48 -11.51 -14.16 2.47
N SER A 49 -10.66 -15.18 2.43
CA SER A 49 -11.06 -16.59 2.32
C SER A 49 -10.40 -17.44 3.40
N PHE A 50 -11.15 -18.44 3.89
CA PHE A 50 -10.71 -19.42 4.88
C PHE A 50 -10.72 -20.86 4.35
N THR A 51 -10.89 -21.07 3.04
CA THR A 51 -11.06 -22.42 2.46
C THR A 51 -9.82 -23.31 2.54
N ASP A 52 -8.63 -22.72 2.51
CA ASP A 52 -7.34 -23.44 2.60
C ASP A 52 -6.35 -22.60 3.43
N GLY A 53 -6.67 -22.43 4.71
CA GLY A 53 -6.02 -21.45 5.57
C GLY A 53 -6.50 -20.02 5.31
N PHE A 54 -5.87 -19.06 5.97
CA PHE A 54 -6.21 -17.64 5.82
C PHE A 54 -5.62 -17.09 4.53
N ASN A 55 -6.47 -16.53 3.68
CA ASN A 55 -6.10 -15.83 2.47
C ASN A 55 -6.76 -14.45 2.48
N ALA A 56 -5.99 -13.42 2.14
CA ALA A 56 -6.48 -12.05 2.01
C ALA A 56 -5.91 -11.39 0.75
N GLU A 57 -6.79 -10.87 -0.10
CA GLU A 57 -6.42 -10.16 -1.32
C GLU A 57 -7.02 -8.75 -1.32
N GLY A 58 -6.30 -7.79 -1.86
CA GLY A 58 -6.84 -6.44 -1.94
C GLY A 58 -5.93 -5.49 -2.70
N SER A 59 -6.43 -4.27 -2.90
CA SER A 59 -5.66 -3.21 -3.52
C SER A 59 -6.10 -1.83 -3.08
N PHE A 60 -5.15 -0.91 -3.06
CA PHE A 60 -5.40 0.50 -2.80
C PHE A 60 -4.42 1.34 -3.62
N THR A 61 -4.74 2.62 -3.81
CA THR A 61 -3.91 3.56 -4.57
C THR A 61 -3.36 4.62 -3.62
N ILE A 62 -2.10 4.97 -3.82
CA ILE A 62 -1.45 6.12 -3.17
C ILE A 62 -0.94 7.10 -4.24
N LEU A 63 -0.68 8.33 -3.84
CA LEU A 63 0.11 9.27 -4.64
C LEU A 63 1.55 9.27 -4.13
N LEU A 64 2.52 9.16 -5.03
CA LEU A 64 3.95 9.25 -4.69
C LEU A 64 4.28 10.60 -4.03
N SER A 65 3.64 11.67 -4.49
CA SER A 65 3.79 13.01 -3.94
C SER A 65 3.33 13.16 -2.49
N ASP A 66 2.35 12.37 -2.02
CA ASP A 66 1.90 12.40 -0.61
C ASP A 66 2.98 11.92 0.38
N TYR A 67 3.95 11.18 -0.14
CA TYR A 67 5.11 10.61 0.57
C TYR A 67 6.44 11.25 0.12
N GLU A 68 6.38 12.40 -0.55
CA GLU A 68 7.57 13.16 -0.99
C GLU A 68 8.54 12.35 -1.86
N VAL A 69 8.05 11.31 -2.54
CA VAL A 69 8.86 10.53 -3.46
C VAL A 69 9.08 11.31 -4.75
N GLU A 70 10.35 11.55 -5.07
CA GLU A 70 10.71 12.23 -6.30
C GLU A 70 10.35 11.36 -7.51
N ARG A 71 9.61 11.94 -8.45
CA ARG A 71 9.19 11.26 -9.68
C ARG A 71 10.18 11.53 -10.81
N PRO A 72 10.91 10.51 -11.29
CA PRO A 72 11.78 10.66 -12.45
C PRO A 72 11.01 11.16 -13.67
N ALA A 73 11.67 12.01 -14.46
CA ALA A 73 11.14 12.53 -15.70
C ALA A 73 12.02 12.13 -16.89
N LEU A 74 11.39 11.78 -18.00
CA LEU A 74 12.06 11.63 -19.30
C LEU A 74 11.41 12.59 -20.30
N LEU A 75 12.21 13.49 -20.87
CA LEU A 75 11.74 14.48 -21.86
C LEU A 75 10.43 15.18 -21.42
N PHE A 76 10.49 15.91 -20.30
CA PHE A 76 9.37 16.63 -19.65
C PHE A 76 8.21 15.77 -19.16
N LYS A 77 8.20 14.45 -19.40
CA LYS A 77 7.16 13.53 -18.93
C LYS A 77 7.61 12.85 -17.64
N LYS A 78 6.94 13.19 -16.52
CA LYS A 78 7.08 12.47 -15.25
C LYS A 78 6.36 11.13 -15.30
N ILE A 79 6.83 10.17 -14.51
CA ILE A 79 6.02 8.97 -14.22
C ILE A 79 4.71 9.35 -13.52
N ALA A 80 3.72 8.46 -13.59
CA ALA A 80 2.44 8.66 -12.92
C ALA A 80 2.65 8.90 -11.41
N ASP A 81 1.85 9.80 -10.84
CA ASP A 81 1.83 10.02 -9.39
C ASP A 81 1.12 8.87 -8.67
N GLU A 82 0.05 8.38 -9.28
CA GLU A 82 -0.75 7.28 -8.77
C GLU A 82 0.03 5.97 -8.85
N MET A 83 0.14 5.31 -7.70
CA MET A 83 0.69 3.97 -7.55
C MET A 83 -0.39 3.07 -6.95
N LYS A 84 -0.80 2.05 -7.71
CA LYS A 84 -1.72 1.02 -7.22
C LYS A 84 -0.94 -0.11 -6.57
N LEU A 85 -1.08 -0.27 -5.25
CA LEU A 85 -0.56 -1.40 -4.51
C LEU A 85 -1.60 -2.53 -4.51
N LYS A 86 -1.14 -3.74 -4.79
CA LYS A 86 -1.93 -4.98 -4.70
C LYS A 86 -1.23 -5.91 -3.73
N PHE A 87 -1.98 -6.57 -2.87
CA PHE A 87 -1.44 -7.57 -1.95
C PHE A 87 -2.22 -8.86 -2.07
N HIS A 88 -1.52 -9.95 -1.78
CA HIS A 88 -2.08 -11.27 -1.56
C HIS A 88 -1.31 -11.88 -0.39
N ILE A 89 -2.00 -12.10 0.73
CA ILE A 89 -1.45 -12.62 1.98
C ILE A 89 -2.01 -14.02 2.19
N VAL A 90 -1.12 -14.97 2.44
CA VAL A 90 -1.46 -16.35 2.79
C VAL A 90 -0.83 -16.67 4.14
N ALA A 91 -1.64 -17.13 5.09
CA ALA A 91 -1.19 -17.61 6.39
C ALA A 91 -1.76 -19.00 6.68
N LYS A 92 -0.90 -19.88 7.19
CA LYS A 92 -1.21 -21.26 7.55
C LYS A 92 -1.22 -21.43 9.06
#